data_AF-A0A537WAM0-F1
#
_entry.id   AF-A0A537WAM0-F1
#
_cell.length_a   1.000
_cell.length_b   1.000
_cell.length_c   1.000
_cell.angle_alpha   90.00
_cell.angle_beta   90.00
_cell.angle_gamma   90.00
#
_symmetry.space_group_name_H-M   'P 1'
#
loop_
_entity.id
_entity.type
_entity.pdbx_description
1 polymer ?
#
loop_
_entity_poly.entity_id
_entity_poly.type
_entity_poly.pdbx_seq_one_letter_code
_entity_poly.pdbx_strand_id
1 'polypeptide(L)'
;MFAQQLVNGLMLGGAYALVAIGYTLIFGVLNLLHLAHGEVFMVGAYVGLALALAGFSPWVTLAGAMLAAAVLGVVVERVAFRPV
;
A
#
# COMPACT_ATOMS: atom_id res chain seq x y z
N MET A 1 7.97 7.07 31.72
CA MET A 1 8.02 7.63 30.34
C MET A 1 9.14 7.01 29.51
N PHE A 2 10.42 7.12 29.89
CA PHE A 2 11.54 6.60 29.09
C PHE A 2 11.43 5.10 28.76
N ALA A 3 11.17 4.24 29.74
CA ALA A 3 11.01 2.80 29.51
C ALA A 3 9.84 2.46 28.56
N GLN A 4 8.73 3.20 28.64
CA GLN A 4 7.58 3.03 27.75
C GLN A 4 7.91 3.49 26.32
N GLN A 5 8.66 4.58 26.16
CA GLN A 5 9.13 5.03 24.85
C GLN A 5 10.13 4.06 24.23
N LEU A 6 10.98 3.43 25.05
CA LEU A 6 11.89 2.37 24.60
C LEU A 6 11.11 1.15 24.07
N VAL A 7 10.11 0.70 24.80
CA VAL A 7 9.23 -0.42 24.38
C VAL A 7 8.45 -0.05 23.11
N ASN A 8 7.88 1.15 23.04
CA ASN A 8 7.16 1.62 21.85
C ASN A 8 8.09 1.72 20.63
N GLY A 9 9.34 2.20 20.82
CA GLY A 9 10.35 2.26 19.78
C GLY A 9 10.77 0.89 19.27
N LEU A 10 10.94 -0.09 20.16
CA LEU A 10 11.22 -1.49 19.80
C LEU A 10 10.04 -2.13 19.06
N MET A 11 8.81 -1.87 19.49
CA MET A 11 7.62 -2.39 18.81
C MET A 11 7.48 -1.82 17.39
N LEU A 12 7.56 -0.50 17.23
CA LEU A 12 7.49 0.13 15.92
C LEU A 12 8.67 -0.25 15.02
N GLY A 13 9.90 -0.24 15.57
CA GLY A 13 11.10 -0.65 14.86
C GLY A 13 11.05 -2.12 14.42
N GLY A 14 10.56 -3.01 15.28
CA GLY A 14 10.35 -4.42 14.97
C GLY A 14 9.31 -4.64 13.86
N ALA A 15 8.20 -3.89 13.89
CA ALA A 15 7.22 -3.93 12.82
C ALA A 15 7.83 -3.49 11.47
N TYR A 16 8.58 -2.39 11.45
CA TYR A 16 9.26 -1.93 10.23
C TYR A 16 10.36 -2.89 9.76
N ALA A 17 11.10 -3.51 10.67
CA ALA A 17 12.12 -4.51 10.35
C ALA A 17 11.48 -5.77 9.70
N LEU A 18 10.36 -6.25 10.23
CA LEU A 18 9.61 -7.36 9.66
C LEU A 18 9.09 -7.03 8.25
N VAL A 19 8.55 -5.83 8.06
CA VAL A 19 8.11 -5.35 6.73
C VAL A 19 9.28 -5.34 5.75
N ALA A 20 10.43 -4.79 6.15
CA ALA A 20 11.63 -4.75 5.32
C ALA A 20 12.12 -6.16 4.95
N ILE A 21 12.14 -7.10 5.90
CA ILE A 21 12.50 -8.50 5.65
C ILE A 21 11.51 -9.17 4.68
N GLY A 22 10.21 -8.92 4.83
CA GLY A 22 9.21 -9.42 3.88
C GLY A 22 9.48 -8.94 2.45
N TYR A 23 9.78 -7.66 2.28
CA TYR A 23 10.13 -7.10 0.98
C TYR A 23 11.44 -7.67 0.42
N THR A 24 12.50 -7.82 1.23
CA THR A 24 13.76 -8.39 0.73
C THR A 24 13.62 -9.86 0.34
N LEU A 25 12.77 -10.64 1.02
CA LEU A 25 12.47 -12.02 0.63
C LEU A 25 11.70 -12.09 -0.69
N ILE A 26 10.70 -11.22 -0.87
CA ILE A 26 9.94 -11.12 -2.13
C ILE A 26 10.87 -10.74 -3.28
N PHE A 27 11.70 -9.71 -3.11
CA PHE A 27 12.64 -9.28 -4.15
C PHE A 27 13.76 -10.30 -4.41
N GLY A 28 14.25 -10.97 -3.36
CA GLY A 28 15.29 -11.99 -3.48
C GLY A 28 14.84 -13.26 -4.21
N VAL A 29 13.54 -13.58 -4.16
CA VAL A 29 12.96 -14.73 -4.87
C VAL A 29 12.42 -14.35 -6.26
N LEU A 30 11.76 -13.19 -6.39
CA LEU A 30 11.11 -12.78 -7.65
C LEU A 30 12.03 -12.00 -8.60
N ASN A 31 13.18 -11.48 -8.16
CA ASN A 31 14.08 -10.59 -8.93
C ASN A 31 13.41 -9.37 -9.61
N LEU A 32 12.16 -9.04 -9.24
CA LEU A 32 11.37 -7.96 -9.83
C LEU A 32 10.96 -6.95 -8.75
N LEU A 33 11.34 -5.70 -8.96
CA LEU A 33 11.01 -4.59 -8.07
C LEU A 33 9.58 -4.12 -8.32
N HIS A 34 8.66 -4.46 -7.42
CA HIS A 34 7.25 -4.08 -7.48
C HIS A 34 7.05 -2.61 -7.03
N LEU A 35 7.47 -1.64 -7.86
CA LEU A 35 7.38 -0.19 -7.56
C LEU A 35 5.96 0.39 -7.55
N ALA A 36 4.95 -0.40 -7.92
CA ALA A 36 3.58 0.07 -8.06
C ALA A 36 2.90 0.43 -6.72
N HIS A 37 3.46 0.04 -5.57
CA HIS A 37 2.81 0.28 -4.27
C HIS A 37 2.55 1.77 -4.00
N GLY A 38 3.53 2.64 -4.28
CA GLY A 38 3.37 4.09 -4.11
C GLY A 38 2.35 4.70 -5.08
N GLU A 39 2.40 4.28 -6.35
CA GLU A 39 1.51 4.79 -7.40
C GLU A 39 0.05 4.35 -7.18
N VAL A 40 -0.16 3.09 -6.83
CA VAL A 40 -1.51 2.54 -6.52
C VAL A 40 -2.10 3.25 -5.31
N PHE A 41 -1.29 3.52 -4.28
CA PHE A 41 -1.73 4.29 -3.11
C PHE A 41 -2.13 5.72 -3.49
N MET A 42 -1.33 6.36 -4.35
CA MET A 42 -1.60 7.72 -4.80
C MET A 42 -2.91 7.79 -5.59
N VAL A 43 -3.16 6.88 -6.53
CA VAL A 43 -4.40 6.85 -7.29
C VAL A 43 -5.61 6.60 -6.39
N GLY A 44 -5.52 5.66 -5.44
CA GLY A 44 -6.58 5.44 -4.46
C GLY A 44 -6.90 6.71 -3.67
N ALA A 45 -5.88 7.45 -3.22
CA ALA A 45 -6.05 8.71 -2.51
C ALA A 45 -6.69 9.80 -3.37
N TYR A 46 -6.28 9.97 -4.63
CA TYR A 46 -6.86 10.96 -5.55
C TYR A 46 -8.31 10.63 -5.93
N VAL A 47 -8.65 9.36 -6.12
CA VAL A 47 -10.04 8.93 -6.36
C VAL A 47 -10.89 9.19 -5.12
N GLY A 48 -10.40 8.84 -3.93
CA GLY A 48 -11.07 9.15 -2.68
C GLY A 48 -11.30 10.65 -2.50
N LEU A 49 -10.29 11.47 -2.81
CA LEU A 49 -10.38 12.94 -2.77
C LEU A 49 -11.43 13.46 -3.77
N ALA A 50 -11.43 12.97 -5.02
CA ALA A 50 -12.40 13.37 -6.03
C ALA A 50 -13.84 13.04 -5.60
N LEU A 51 -14.07 11.86 -5.03
CA LEU A 51 -15.39 11.46 -4.52
C LEU A 51 -15.80 12.29 -3.30
N ALA A 52 -14.87 12.61 -2.42
CA ALA A 52 -15.13 13.49 -1.28
C ALA A 52 -15.51 14.91 -1.74
N LEU A 53 -14.81 15.46 -2.73
CA LEU A 53 -15.11 16.77 -3.32
C LEU A 53 -16.44 16.79 -4.08
N ALA A 54 -16.86 15.65 -4.64
CA ALA A 54 -18.18 15.48 -5.25
C ALA A 54 -19.31 15.33 -4.22
N GLY A 55 -19.01 15.33 -2.91
CA GLY A 55 -20.01 15.30 -1.84
C GLY A 55 -20.52 13.90 -1.47
N PHE A 56 -19.82 12.84 -1.89
CA PHE A 56 -20.20 11.47 -1.51
C PHE A 56 -19.95 11.19 -0.02
N SER A 57 -20.74 10.27 0.53
CA SER A 57 -20.57 9.79 1.91
C SER A 57 -19.19 9.16 2.13
N PRO A 58 -18.58 9.27 3.33
CA PRO A 58 -17.28 8.66 3.64
C PRO A 58 -17.17 7.16 3.33
N TRP A 59 -18.29 6.42 3.42
CA TRP A 59 -18.32 5.00 3.08
C TRP A 59 -18.17 4.75 1.58
N VAL A 60 -18.78 5.61 0.77
CA VAL A 60 -18.72 5.53 -0.69
C VAL A 60 -17.35 5.98 -1.19
N THR A 61 -16.77 7.02 -0.59
CA THR A 61 -15.42 7.48 -0.94
C THR A 61 -14.38 6.39 -0.62
N LEU A 62 -14.50 5.72 0.53
CA LEU A 62 -13.65 4.60 0.92
C LEU A 62 -13.79 3.43 -0.06
N ALA A 63 -15.03 3.00 -0.34
CA ALA A 63 -15.29 1.91 -1.28
C ALA A 63 -14.76 2.22 -2.68
N GLY A 64 -14.93 3.46 -3.16
CA GLY A 64 -14.42 3.90 -4.45
C GLY A 64 -12.90 3.92 -4.53
N ALA A 65 -12.22 4.42 -3.48
CA ALA A 65 -10.77 4.40 -3.40
C ALA A 65 -10.20 2.97 -3.37
N MET A 66 -10.83 2.07 -2.61
CA MET A 66 -10.46 0.65 -2.55
C MET A 66 -10.64 -0.05 -3.90
N LEU A 67 -11.77 0.21 -4.58
CA LEU A 67 -12.04 -0.34 -5.92
C LEU A 67 -11.02 0.15 -6.94
N ALA A 68 -10.71 1.45 -6.95
CA ALA A 68 -9.72 2.01 -7.87
C ALA A 68 -8.33 1.40 -7.65
N ALA A 69 -7.89 1.29 -6.40
CA ALA A 69 -6.62 0.68 -6.04
C ALA A 69 -6.57 -0.82 -6.43
N ALA A 70 -7.66 -1.56 -6.18
CA ALA A 70 -7.75 -2.99 -6.53
C ALA A 70 -7.70 -3.20 -8.06
N VAL A 71 -8.44 -2.41 -8.83
CA VAL A 71 -8.43 -2.49 -10.30
C VAL A 71 -7.03 -2.19 -10.84
N LEU A 72 -6.38 -1.14 -10.36
CA LEU A 72 -5.00 -0.83 -10.75
C LEU A 72 -4.02 -1.95 -10.40
N GLY A 73 -4.11 -2.50 -9.20
CA GLY A 73 -3.27 -3.62 -8.77
C GLY A 73 -3.41 -4.83 -9.71
N VAL A 74 -4.65 -5.20 -10.05
CA VAL A 74 -4.91 -6.31 -11.00
C VAL A 74 -4.38 -5.99 -12.39
N VAL A 75 -4.53 -4.76 -12.88
CA VAL A 75 -4.00 -4.35 -14.19
C VAL A 75 -2.47 -4.44 -14.21
N VAL A 76 -1.81 -3.93 -13.17
CA VAL A 76 -0.35 -4.00 -13.06
C VAL A 76 0.13 -5.46 -13.02
N GLU A 77 -0.50 -6.31 -12.21
CA GLU A 77 -0.18 -7.74 -12.15
C GLU A 77 -0.33 -8.39 -13.53
N ARG A 78 -1.45 -8.15 -14.21
CA ARG A 78 -1.76 -8.74 -15.52
C ARG A 78 -0.82 -8.28 -16.64
N VAL A 79 -0.42 -7.01 -16.64
CA VAL A 79 0.33 -6.40 -17.74
C VAL A 79 1.84 -6.49 -17.51
N ALA A 80 2.31 -6.30 -16.29
CA ALA A 80 3.74 -6.23 -15.99
C ALA A 80 4.31 -7.55 -15.45
N PHE A 81 3.54 -8.31 -14.66
CA PHE A 81 4.05 -9.49 -13.94
C PHE A 81 3.64 -10.83 -14.54
N ARG A 82 2.44 -10.93 -15.13
CA ARG A 82 2.00 -12.17 -15.77
C ARG A 82 2.77 -12.56 -17.06
N PRO A 83 3.31 -11.63 -17.87
CA PRO A 83 4.01 -12.02 -19.10
C PRO A 83 5.51 -12.31 -18.90
N VAL A 84 6.04 -12.20 -17.67
CA VAL A 84 7.44 -12.50 -17.32
C VAL A 84 7.59 -13.83 -16.61
#